data_AF-A0A5C6AK43-F1
#
_entry.id   AF-A0A5C6AK43-F1
#
_cell.length_a   1.000
_cell.length_b   1.000
_cell.length_c   1.000
_cell.angle_alpha   90.00
_cell.angle_beta   90.00
_cell.angle_gamma   90.00
#
_symmetry.space_group_name_H-M   'P 1'
#
loop_
_entity.id
_entity.type
_entity.pdbx_description
1 polymer ?
#
loop_
_entity_poly.entity_id
_entity_poly.type
_entity_poly.pdbx_seq_one_letter_code
_entity_poly.pdbx_strand_id
1 'polypeptide(L)'
;MDDDLELTAYHEAGHAFVAAYAGGRVRRVTLEPDWDDGPSRYGDTEVAWSRRRFTPKELAEKLVLVALAGPVAEMIYRGEPLHPALVAEWRHDWGQAWDEAAIVVPDERRRTQWLEARIVGLHGLLTDDTHWEAVAGVSDHLLAHETLDEAMFAEVIATWLG
;
A
#
# COMPACT_ATOMS: atom_id res chain seq x y z
N MET A 1 -13.22 9.11 -15.46
CA MET A 1 -11.97 9.79 -15.89
C MET A 1 -11.31 10.42 -14.68
N ASP A 2 -11.97 11.32 -13.93
CA ASP A 2 -11.39 11.83 -12.67
C ASP A 2 -11.49 10.81 -11.53
N ASP A 3 -12.61 10.09 -11.40
CA ASP A 3 -12.81 9.08 -10.35
C ASP A 3 -11.76 7.94 -10.39
N ASP A 4 -11.30 7.55 -11.57
CA ASP A 4 -10.30 6.48 -11.74
C ASP A 4 -8.90 6.92 -11.27
N LEU A 5 -8.59 8.20 -11.46
CA LEU A 5 -7.33 8.79 -11.02
C LEU A 5 -7.31 8.96 -9.50
N GLU A 6 -8.43 9.41 -8.92
CA GLU A 6 -8.58 9.53 -7.48
C GLU A 6 -8.49 8.17 -6.79
N LEU A 7 -9.12 7.13 -7.35
CA LEU A 7 -8.98 5.76 -6.87
C LEU A 7 -7.53 5.29 -6.88
N THR A 8 -6.80 5.56 -7.96
CA THR A 8 -5.36 5.26 -8.07
C THR A 8 -4.57 6.03 -7.02
N ALA A 9 -4.92 7.28 -6.75
CA ALA A 9 -4.23 8.09 -5.73
C ALA A 9 -4.44 7.55 -4.31
N TYR A 10 -5.65 7.14 -3.95
CA TYR A 10 -5.90 6.46 -2.67
C TYR A 10 -5.19 5.11 -2.58
N HIS A 11 -5.10 4.38 -3.68
CA HIS A 11 -4.37 3.11 -3.78
C HIS A 11 -2.87 3.31 -3.46
N GLU A 12 -2.21 4.22 -4.17
CA GLU A 12 -0.79 4.51 -3.95
C GLU A 12 -0.52 5.15 -2.59
N ALA A 13 -1.40 6.03 -2.13
CA ALA A 13 -1.32 6.61 -0.80
C ALA A 13 -1.39 5.54 0.30
N GLY A 14 -2.22 4.50 0.12
CA GLY A 14 -2.30 3.34 1.01
C GLY A 14 -0.97 2.62 1.13
N HIS A 15 -0.35 2.26 0.01
CA HIS A 15 0.98 1.63 0.00
C HIS A 15 2.03 2.49 0.72
N ALA A 16 2.11 3.76 0.36
CA ALA A 16 3.11 4.67 0.89
C ALA A 16 2.95 4.91 2.39
N PHE A 17 1.73 5.17 2.85
CA PHE A 17 1.41 5.36 4.26
C PHE A 17 1.78 4.13 5.08
N VAL A 18 1.33 2.94 4.68
CA VAL A 18 1.59 1.70 5.42
C VAL A 18 3.08 1.35 5.40
N ALA A 19 3.79 1.62 4.31
CA ALA A 19 5.23 1.46 4.24
C ALA A 19 5.96 2.33 5.26
N ALA A 20 5.59 3.62 5.35
CA ALA A 20 6.13 4.55 6.33
C ALA A 20 5.80 4.14 7.77
N TYR A 21 4.54 3.79 8.04
CA TYR A 21 4.06 3.30 9.33
C TYR A 21 4.80 2.02 9.78
N ALA A 22 5.11 1.12 8.83
CA ALA A 22 5.89 -0.08 9.08
C ALA A 22 7.40 0.17 9.29
N GLY A 23 7.85 1.42 9.16
CA GLY A 23 9.24 1.85 9.35
C GLY A 23 10.12 1.70 8.10
N GLY A 24 9.50 1.59 6.93
CA GLY A 24 10.15 1.73 5.63
C GLY A 24 10.39 3.21 5.29
N ARG A 25 11.38 3.48 4.43
CA ARG A 25 11.66 4.82 3.92
C ARG A 25 11.13 4.91 2.50
N VAL A 26 9.98 5.54 2.33
CA VAL A 26 9.36 5.79 1.02
C VAL A 26 10.24 6.78 0.24
N ARG A 27 10.66 6.40 -0.96
CA ARG A 27 11.58 7.16 -1.81
C ARG A 27 10.85 7.93 -2.90
N ARG A 28 9.82 7.32 -3.45
CA ARG A 28 8.97 7.85 -4.51
C ARG A 28 7.60 7.20 -4.41
N VAL A 29 6.56 7.98 -4.68
CA VAL A 29 5.20 7.52 -4.90
C VAL A 29 4.71 8.25 -6.15
N THR A 30 4.14 7.55 -7.12
CA THR A 30 3.69 8.15 -8.38
C THR A 30 2.37 7.55 -8.84
N LEU A 31 1.53 8.34 -9.51
CA LEU A 31 0.34 7.88 -10.22
C LEU A 31 0.67 7.32 -11.62
N GLU A 32 1.81 7.75 -12.20
CA GLU A 32 2.32 7.28 -13.49
C GLU A 32 3.55 6.38 -13.28
N PRO A 33 3.46 5.07 -13.54
CA PRO A 33 4.63 4.21 -13.50
C PRO A 33 5.47 4.39 -14.76
N ASP A 34 6.79 4.21 -14.63
CA ASP A 34 7.69 4.21 -15.78
C ASP A 34 7.32 3.06 -16.74
N TRP A 35 7.00 3.40 -17.99
CA TRP A 35 6.49 2.53 -19.06
C TRP A 35 7.51 1.51 -19.62
N ASP A 36 8.43 0.98 -18.82
CA ASP A 36 9.55 0.16 -19.32
C ASP A 36 9.42 -1.37 -19.05
N ASP A 37 8.35 -1.85 -18.39
CA ASP A 37 8.15 -3.30 -18.19
C ASP A 37 6.67 -3.75 -18.09
N GLY A 38 6.09 -4.18 -19.22
CA GLY A 38 4.87 -5.01 -19.24
C GLY A 38 3.54 -4.26 -19.06
N PRO A 39 2.39 -4.98 -19.10
CA PRO A 39 1.07 -4.36 -19.26
C PRO A 39 0.73 -3.45 -18.08
N SER A 40 0.33 -2.22 -18.41
CA SER A 40 -0.24 -1.16 -17.57
C SER A 40 -0.16 -1.41 -16.07
N ARG A 41 0.98 -1.07 -15.47
CA ARG A 41 1.01 -0.74 -14.04
C ARG A 41 0.24 0.59 -13.89
N TYR A 42 -0.53 0.74 -12.83
CA TYR A 42 -1.10 2.02 -12.42
C TYR A 42 -0.36 2.35 -11.12
N GLY A 43 0.37 3.46 -11.10
CA GLY A 43 1.24 3.87 -9.99
C GLY A 43 2.47 2.99 -9.68
N ASP A 44 3.39 3.54 -8.88
CA ASP A 44 4.53 2.82 -8.28
C ASP A 44 4.94 3.48 -6.95
N THR A 45 5.15 2.65 -5.92
CA THR A 45 5.63 3.07 -4.60
C THR A 45 6.98 2.43 -4.29
N GLU A 46 8.04 3.23 -4.32
CA GLU A 46 9.39 2.76 -4.06
C GLU A 46 9.76 2.89 -2.57
N VAL A 47 10.07 1.76 -1.93
CA VAL A 47 10.37 1.73 -0.48
C VAL A 47 11.76 1.15 -0.21
N ALA A 48 12.58 1.91 0.50
CA ALA A 48 13.86 1.45 1.03
C ALA A 48 13.70 0.83 2.42
N TRP A 49 14.06 -0.45 2.54
CA TRP A 49 14.02 -1.21 3.80
C TRP A 49 15.41 -1.40 4.42
N SER A 50 15.51 -1.19 5.74
CA SER A 50 16.76 -1.41 6.46
C SER A 50 16.99 -2.90 6.75
N ARG A 51 17.94 -3.51 6.04
CA ARG A 51 18.39 -4.90 6.26
C ARG A 51 19.01 -5.16 7.63
N ARG A 52 19.40 -4.11 8.35
CA ARG A 52 19.92 -4.22 9.72
C ARG A 52 18.81 -4.18 10.76
N ARG A 53 17.65 -3.60 10.42
CA ARG A 53 16.53 -3.42 11.35
C ARG A 53 15.56 -4.59 11.35
N PHE A 54 15.41 -5.27 10.22
CA PHE A 54 14.42 -6.34 10.04
C PHE A 54 15.09 -7.65 9.65
N THR A 55 14.68 -8.73 10.31
CA THR A 55 14.94 -10.08 9.84
C THR A 55 14.20 -10.34 8.53
N PRO A 56 14.58 -11.37 7.74
CA PRO A 56 13.87 -11.71 6.50
C PRO A 56 12.37 -11.96 6.72
N LYS A 57 12.01 -12.60 7.83
CA LYS A 57 10.60 -12.89 8.16
C LYS A 57 9.82 -11.62 8.51
N GLU A 58 10.39 -10.73 9.32
CA GLU A 58 9.75 -9.45 9.66
C GLU A 58 9.61 -8.55 8.44
N LEU A 59 10.58 -8.57 7.53
CA LEU A 59 10.50 -7.84 6.27
C LEU A 59 9.37 -8.40 5.40
N ALA A 60 9.28 -9.72 5.24
CA ALA A 60 8.20 -10.36 4.50
C ALA A 60 6.82 -10.00 5.07
N GLU A 61 6.65 -10.02 6.40
CA GLU A 61 5.41 -9.58 7.05
C GLU A 61 5.05 -8.13 6.73
N LYS A 62 6.04 -7.23 6.63
CA LYS A 62 5.83 -5.83 6.28
C LYS A 62 5.50 -5.64 4.80
N LEU A 63 6.18 -6.37 3.92
CA LEU A 63 5.89 -6.33 2.48
C LEU A 63 4.49 -6.82 2.18
N VAL A 64 3.99 -7.84 2.89
CA VAL A 64 2.59 -8.24 2.84
C VAL A 64 1.66 -7.08 3.19
N LEU A 65 1.93 -6.39 4.32
CA LEU A 65 1.07 -5.30 4.76
C LEU A 65 1.05 -4.15 3.75
N VAL A 66 2.22 -3.81 3.18
CA VAL A 66 2.31 -2.78 2.14
C VAL A 66 1.55 -3.19 0.90
N ALA A 67 1.78 -4.40 0.36
CA ALA A 67 1.06 -4.87 -0.83
C ALA A 67 -0.46 -4.86 -0.63
N LEU A 68 -0.96 -5.27 0.54
CA LEU A 68 -2.40 -5.22 0.82
C LEU A 68 -2.96 -3.82 1.08
N ALA A 69 -2.12 -2.81 1.32
CA ALA A 69 -2.56 -1.50 1.76
C ALA A 69 -3.30 -0.71 0.68
N GLY A 70 -2.83 -0.73 -0.58
CA GLY A 70 -3.51 -0.06 -1.69
C GLY A 70 -4.93 -0.56 -1.90
N PRO A 71 -5.14 -1.89 -2.07
CA PRO A 71 -6.47 -2.48 -2.13
C PRO A 71 -7.37 -2.12 -0.94
N VAL A 72 -6.82 -2.07 0.28
CA VAL A 72 -7.61 -1.72 1.48
C VAL A 72 -7.97 -0.24 1.52
N ALA A 73 -7.05 0.66 1.18
CA ALA A 73 -7.34 2.09 1.08
C ALA A 73 -8.43 2.35 0.03
N GLU A 74 -8.35 1.67 -1.11
CA GLU A 74 -9.34 1.78 -2.17
C GLU A 74 -10.72 1.24 -1.75
N MET A 75 -10.78 0.11 -1.02
CA MET A 75 -12.03 -0.40 -0.42
C MET A 75 -12.69 0.63 0.50
N ILE A 76 -11.90 1.27 1.36
CA ILE A 76 -12.39 2.27 2.32
C ILE A 76 -12.89 3.50 1.57
N TYR A 77 -12.15 3.98 0.58
CA TYR A 77 -12.53 5.13 -0.24
C TYR A 77 -13.84 4.88 -0.99
N ARG A 78 -13.98 3.71 -1.63
CA ARG A 78 -15.22 3.30 -2.33
C ARG A 78 -16.39 3.05 -1.38
N GLY A 79 -16.13 2.76 -0.10
CA GLY A 79 -17.13 2.26 0.84
C GLY A 79 -17.61 0.84 0.52
N GLU A 80 -16.82 0.06 -0.21
CA GLU A 80 -17.18 -1.29 -0.70
C GLU A 80 -16.24 -2.36 -0.12
N PRO A 81 -16.75 -3.38 0.61
CA PRO A 81 -15.92 -4.42 1.21
C PRO A 81 -15.56 -5.54 0.21
N LEU A 82 -14.81 -5.20 -0.84
CA LEU A 82 -14.41 -6.13 -1.90
C LEU A 82 -13.23 -7.02 -1.47
N HIS A 83 -13.30 -8.33 -1.69
CA HIS A 83 -12.16 -9.19 -1.38
C HIS A 83 -11.05 -9.02 -2.45
N PRO A 84 -9.77 -8.77 -2.09
CA PRO A 84 -8.77 -8.43 -3.11
C PRO A 84 -8.47 -9.48 -4.17
N ALA A 85 -8.55 -10.76 -3.82
CA ALA A 85 -8.42 -11.84 -4.80
C ALA A 85 -9.50 -11.86 -5.91
N LEU A 86 -10.56 -11.06 -5.80
CA LEU A 86 -11.69 -11.03 -6.74
C LEU A 86 -11.68 -9.80 -7.65
N VAL A 87 -10.82 -8.82 -7.40
CA VAL A 87 -10.69 -7.58 -8.17
C VAL A 87 -9.51 -7.73 -9.12
N ALA A 88 -9.72 -7.48 -10.41
CA ALA A 88 -8.72 -7.79 -11.43
C ALA A 88 -7.52 -6.84 -11.35
N GLU A 89 -7.79 -5.60 -10.97
CA GLU A 89 -6.87 -4.48 -10.81
C GLU A 89 -5.87 -4.77 -9.68
N TRP A 90 -6.30 -5.39 -8.59
CA TRP A 90 -5.47 -5.68 -7.41
C TRP A 90 -4.74 -7.04 -7.49
N ARG A 91 -4.73 -7.68 -8.67
CA ARG A 91 -4.10 -8.99 -8.86
C ARG A 91 -2.60 -8.96 -8.56
N HIS A 92 -1.93 -7.87 -8.91
CA HIS A 92 -0.50 -7.73 -8.69
C HIS A 92 -0.20 -7.70 -7.19
N ASP A 93 -0.89 -6.83 -6.45
CA ASP A 93 -0.76 -6.66 -5.00
C ASP A 93 -1.06 -7.94 -4.24
N TRP A 94 -2.15 -8.60 -4.63
CA TRP A 94 -2.51 -9.90 -4.05
C TRP A 94 -1.44 -10.96 -4.32
N GLY A 95 -0.87 -10.99 -5.53
CA GLY A 95 0.21 -11.90 -5.89
C GLY A 95 1.48 -11.64 -5.07
N GLN A 96 1.89 -10.38 -4.95
CA GLN A 96 3.03 -9.99 -4.12
C GLN A 96 2.82 -10.37 -2.65
N ALA A 97 1.65 -10.05 -2.09
CA ALA A 97 1.30 -10.42 -0.72
C ALA A 97 1.32 -11.96 -0.53
N TRP A 98 0.84 -12.71 -1.52
CA TRP A 98 0.84 -14.18 -1.48
C TRP A 98 2.25 -14.78 -1.51
N ASP A 99 3.14 -14.23 -2.32
CA ASP A 99 4.52 -14.71 -2.47
C ASP A 99 5.33 -14.40 -1.22
N GLU A 100 5.24 -13.17 -0.69
CA GLU A 100 5.92 -12.77 0.55
C GLU A 100 5.38 -13.56 1.75
N ALA A 101 4.07 -13.80 1.80
CA ALA A 101 3.46 -14.60 2.86
C ALA A 101 3.95 -16.05 2.87
N ALA A 102 4.51 -16.59 1.78
CA ALA A 102 5.09 -17.94 1.75
C ALA A 102 6.25 -18.11 2.74
N ILE A 103 7.01 -17.03 2.99
CA ILE A 103 8.13 -17.02 3.95
C ILE A 103 7.62 -17.15 5.39
N VAL A 104 6.43 -16.60 5.65
CA VAL A 104 5.83 -16.52 7.00
C VAL A 104 4.94 -17.72 7.28
N VAL A 105 4.11 -18.08 6.29
CA VAL A 105 3.12 -19.17 6.32
C VAL A 105 3.28 -20.01 5.05
N PRO A 106 4.17 -21.02 5.08
CA PRO A 106 4.43 -21.87 3.90
C PRO A 106 3.19 -22.64 3.44
N ASP A 107 2.35 -23.08 4.37
CA ASP A 107 1.11 -23.80 4.07
C ASP A 107 0.09 -22.89 3.36
N GLU A 108 -0.19 -23.18 2.09
CA GLU A 108 -1.04 -22.35 1.23
C GLU A 108 -2.45 -22.14 1.80
N ARG A 109 -3.06 -23.19 2.37
CA ARG A 109 -4.42 -23.10 2.92
C ARG A 109 -4.48 -22.15 4.11
N ARG A 110 -3.48 -22.20 5.00
CA ARG A 110 -3.35 -21.28 6.13
C ARG A 110 -2.92 -19.89 5.69
N ARG A 111 -2.24 -19.76 4.55
CA ARG A 111 -1.78 -18.48 4.01
C ARG A 111 -2.95 -17.57 3.63
N THR A 112 -3.98 -18.10 2.96
CA THR A 112 -5.20 -17.34 2.65
C THR A 112 -5.83 -16.76 3.91
N GLN A 113 -6.07 -17.59 4.92
CA GLN A 113 -6.66 -17.16 6.20
C GLN A 113 -5.80 -16.12 6.91
N TRP A 114 -4.48 -16.26 6.80
CA TRP A 114 -3.53 -15.34 7.38
C TRP A 114 -3.55 -13.97 6.68
N LEU A 115 -3.66 -13.94 5.35
CA LEU A 115 -3.80 -12.73 4.53
C LEU A 115 -5.15 -12.04 4.79
N GLU A 116 -6.25 -12.78 4.85
CA GLU A 116 -7.57 -12.26 5.20
C GLU A 116 -7.55 -11.55 6.57
N ALA A 117 -6.86 -12.14 7.55
CA ALA A 117 -6.68 -11.49 8.86
C ALA A 117 -5.86 -10.18 8.78
N ARG A 118 -4.92 -10.06 7.83
CA ARG A 118 -4.17 -8.81 7.60
C ARG A 118 -5.04 -7.76 6.94
N ILE A 119 -5.89 -8.14 5.98
CA ILE A 119 -6.86 -7.24 5.36
C ILE A 119 -7.77 -6.63 6.43
N VAL A 120 -8.31 -7.46 7.33
CA VAL A 120 -9.15 -6.97 8.45
C VAL A 120 -8.37 -6.04 9.37
N GLY A 121 -7.13 -6.38 9.71
CA GLY A 121 -6.27 -5.54 10.54
C GLY A 121 -5.92 -4.19 9.89
N LEU A 122 -5.60 -4.20 8.60
CA LEU A 122 -5.33 -2.99 7.81
C LEU A 122 -6.58 -2.13 7.67
N HIS A 123 -7.74 -2.74 7.42
CA HIS A 123 -8.99 -1.99 7.37
C HIS A 123 -9.26 -1.29 8.70
N GLY A 124 -9.05 -1.97 9.84
CA GLY A 124 -9.14 -1.35 11.16
C GLY A 124 -8.11 -0.23 11.38
N LEU A 125 -6.88 -0.40 10.89
CA LEU A 125 -5.84 0.63 10.96
C LEU A 125 -6.19 1.87 10.15
N LEU A 126 -6.63 1.69 8.91
CA LEU A 126 -6.86 2.76 7.95
C LEU A 126 -8.23 3.43 8.08
N THR A 127 -9.14 2.88 8.89
CA THR A 127 -10.41 3.55 9.24
C THR A 127 -10.31 4.38 10.52
N ASP A 128 -9.16 4.38 11.20
CA ASP A 128 -8.88 5.37 12.24
C ASP A 128 -8.76 6.76 11.61
N ASP A 129 -9.46 7.76 12.18
CA ASP A 129 -9.54 9.11 11.61
C ASP A 129 -8.16 9.72 11.33
N THR A 130 -7.20 9.53 12.24
CA THR A 130 -5.85 10.13 12.09
C THR A 130 -5.09 9.49 10.95
N HIS A 131 -5.15 8.16 10.82
CA HIS A 131 -4.49 7.45 9.74
C HIS A 131 -5.19 7.69 8.39
N TRP A 132 -6.52 7.78 8.38
CA TRP A 132 -7.26 8.05 7.17
C TRP A 132 -7.00 9.48 6.66
N GLU A 133 -6.94 10.48 7.54
CA GLU A 133 -6.54 11.84 7.18
C GLU A 133 -5.12 11.89 6.60
N ALA A 134 -4.19 11.06 7.10
CA ALA A 134 -2.86 10.95 6.52
C ALA A 134 -2.87 10.36 5.11
N VAL A 135 -3.64 9.29 4.87
CA VAL A 135 -3.81 8.69 3.54
C VAL A 135 -4.45 9.67 2.58
N ALA A 136 -5.54 10.33 2.98
CA ALA A 136 -6.20 11.36 2.19
C ALA A 136 -5.25 12.52 1.85
N GLY A 137 -4.46 12.98 2.83
CA GLY A 137 -3.46 14.02 2.61
C GLY A 137 -2.39 13.62 1.59
N VAL A 138 -1.93 12.37 1.60
CA VAL A 138 -1.00 11.86 0.56
C VAL A 138 -1.69 11.78 -0.80
N SER A 139 -2.93 11.30 -0.85
CA SER A 139 -3.74 11.23 -2.08
C SER A 139 -3.92 12.62 -2.71
N ASP A 140 -4.29 13.63 -1.92
CA ASP A 140 -4.44 15.02 -2.38
C ASP A 140 -3.14 15.56 -2.99
N HIS A 141 -2.00 15.28 -2.36
CA HIS A 141 -0.70 15.71 -2.88
C HIS A 141 -0.32 14.94 -4.16
N LEU A 142 -0.64 13.65 -4.25
CA LEU A 142 -0.45 12.88 -5.49
C LEU A 142 -1.31 13.41 -6.62
N LEU A 143 -2.57 13.77 -6.36
CA LEU A 143 -3.44 14.38 -7.37
C LEU A 143 -2.94 15.75 -7.83
N ALA A 144 -2.31 16.50 -6.92
CA ALA A 144 -1.76 17.82 -7.23
C ALA A 144 -0.40 17.79 -7.97
N HIS A 145 0.41 16.76 -7.71
CA HIS A 145 1.81 16.72 -8.15
C HIS A 145 2.17 15.52 -9.04
N GLU A 146 1.26 14.55 -9.19
CA GLU A 146 1.40 13.25 -9.89
C GLU A 146 2.47 12.32 -9.28
N THR A 147 3.57 12.87 -8.77
CA THR A 147 4.67 12.17 -8.10
C THR A 147 5.07 12.92 -6.84
N LEU A 148 5.26 12.18 -5.74
CA LEU A 148 5.90 12.66 -4.52
C LEU A 148 7.27 12.01 -4.40
N ASP A 149 8.31 12.83 -4.32
CA ASP A 149 9.62 12.36 -3.89
C ASP A 149 9.66 12.14 -2.38
N GLU A 150 10.76 11.58 -1.90
CA GLU A 150 10.95 11.31 -0.48
C GLU A 150 10.70 12.53 0.42
N ALA A 151 11.21 13.71 0.04
CA ALA A 151 11.15 14.89 0.89
C ALA A 151 9.72 15.41 0.98
N MET A 152 9.02 15.47 -0.16
CA MET A 152 7.61 15.84 -0.22
C MET A 152 6.74 14.88 0.58
N PHE A 153 6.92 13.56 0.38
CA PHE A 153 6.17 12.56 1.12
C PHE A 153 6.41 12.65 2.64
N ALA A 154 7.66 12.82 3.06
CA ALA A 154 7.99 12.96 4.47
C ALA A 154 7.36 14.21 5.10
N GLU A 155 7.26 15.32 4.35
CA GLU A 155 6.62 16.56 4.81
C GLU A 155 5.11 16.37 5.02
N VAL A 156 4.42 15.69 4.09
CA VAL A 156 3.00 15.36 4.22
C VAL A 156 2.73 14.51 5.45
N ILE A 157 3.52 13.44 5.63
CA ILE A 157 3.33 12.46 6.70
C ILE A 157 3.80 12.96 8.07
N ALA A 158 4.74 13.92 8.14
CA ALA A 158 5.24 14.47 9.40
C ALA A 158 4.13 15.09 10.27
N THR A 159 3.03 15.53 9.66
CA THR A 159 1.85 16.04 10.36
C THR A 159 1.16 14.97 11.20
N TRP A 160 1.34 13.68 10.86
CA TRP A 160 0.52 12.57 11.35
C TRP A 160 1.32 11.47 12.07
N LEU A 161 2.57 11.22 11.65
CA LEU A 161 3.47 10.23 12.27
C LEU A 161 4.56 10.86 13.16
N GLY A 162 4.45 12.17 13.44
CA GLY A 162 5.38 12.97 14.25
C GLY A 162 5.13 12.94 15.75
#